data_AF-A0A6P7FDC4-F1
#
_entry.id   AF-A0A6P7FDC4-F1
#
_cell.length_a   1.000
_cell.length_b   1.000
_cell.length_c   1.000
_cell.angle_alpha   90.00
_cell.angle_beta   90.00
_cell.angle_gamma   90.00
#
_symmetry.space_group_name_H-M   'P 1'
#
loop_
_entity.id
_entity.type
_entity.pdbx_description
1 polymer ?
#
loop_
_entity_poly.entity_id
_entity_poly.type
_entity_poly.pdbx_seq_one_letter_code
_entity_poly.pdbx_strand_id
1 'polypeptide(L)'
;MILHSIATTVMQTNDYSKLFIWGIKLYLMVILLWPPISFAVKTISTIIQASILTFVSIGLILHLNDNTNNFGFGEAANVMCMMMIYIMSTYKLIVVWYKSDELKDVFNIILTEFWPYDLMNGESNKQTKEMYNLMNTIKWAFIGGSKHFRKSLLLANVK
;
A
#
# COMPACT_ATOMS: atom_id res chain seq x y z
N MET A 1 -11.25 -2.30 14.99
CA MET A 1 -11.30 -1.72 16.36
C MET A 1 -9.97 -1.11 16.80
N ILE A 2 -8.86 -1.86 16.84
CA ILE A 2 -7.57 -1.34 17.33
C ILE A 2 -7.06 -0.13 16.52
N LEU A 3 -7.06 -0.24 15.18
CA LEU A 3 -6.59 0.83 14.29
C LEU A 3 -7.47 2.09 14.37
N HIS A 4 -8.78 1.92 14.59
CA HIS A 4 -9.71 3.02 14.82
C HIS A 4 -9.43 3.71 16.16
N SER A 5 -9.23 2.95 17.23
CA SER A 5 -8.93 3.47 18.57
C SER A 5 -7.59 4.22 18.62
N ILE A 6 -6.55 3.71 17.95
CA ILE A 6 -5.27 4.42 17.83
C ILE A 6 -5.45 5.70 17.01
N ALA A 7 -6.13 5.61 15.87
CA ALA A 7 -6.37 6.74 14.98
C ALA A 7 -7.18 7.86 15.66
N THR A 8 -8.23 7.52 16.41
CA THR A 8 -9.04 8.49 17.18
C THR A 8 -8.25 9.13 18.31
N THR A 9 -7.31 8.38 18.92
CA THR A 9 -6.44 8.89 19.99
C THR A 9 -5.37 9.84 19.42
N VAL A 10 -4.78 9.52 18.27
CA VAL A 10 -3.72 10.31 17.64
C VAL A 10 -4.27 11.56 16.95
N MET A 11 -5.39 11.44 16.24
CA MET A 11 -6.00 12.56 15.50
C MET A 11 -7.03 13.33 16.31
N GLN A 12 -7.36 12.88 17.53
CA GLN A 12 -8.37 13.47 18.42
C GLN A 12 -9.71 13.72 17.71
N THR A 13 -10.10 12.83 16.79
CA THR A 13 -11.30 12.98 15.96
C THR A 13 -12.00 11.63 15.76
N ASN A 14 -13.33 11.66 15.74
CA ASN A 14 -14.19 10.52 15.40
C ASN A 14 -14.64 10.54 13.93
N ASP A 15 -14.12 11.46 13.12
CA ASP A 15 -14.46 11.51 11.69
C ASP A 15 -13.78 10.40 10.90
N TYR A 16 -14.59 9.46 10.39
CA TYR A 16 -14.15 8.32 9.60
C TYR A 16 -13.37 8.72 8.32
N SER A 17 -13.62 9.90 7.76
CA SER A 17 -12.94 10.39 6.56
C SER A 17 -11.49 10.78 6.86
N LYS A 18 -11.28 11.57 7.93
CA LYS A 18 -9.93 11.86 8.48
C LYS A 18 -9.20 10.58 8.85
N LEU A 19 -9.89 9.62 9.47
CA LEU A 19 -9.31 8.33 9.85
C LEU A 19 -8.93 7.48 8.62
N PHE A 20 -9.68 7.58 7.52
CA PHE A 20 -9.40 6.92 6.25
C PHE A 20 -8.11 7.46 5.61
N ILE A 21 -8.02 8.80 5.47
CA ILE A 21 -6.84 9.48 4.93
C ILE A 21 -5.60 9.23 5.80
N TRP A 22 -5.76 9.29 7.13
CA TRP A 22 -4.71 8.93 8.07
C TRP A 22 -4.22 7.49 7.89
N GLY A 23 -5.14 6.56 7.62
CA GLY A 23 -4.81 5.18 7.30
C GLY A 23 -3.99 5.02 6.02
N ILE A 24 -4.21 5.87 5.01
CA ILE A 24 -3.39 5.91 3.78
C ILE A 24 -2.00 6.48 4.09
N LYS A 25 -1.94 7.58 4.86
CA LYS A 25 -0.67 8.16 5.31
C LYS A 25 0.17 7.15 6.09
N LEU A 26 -0.44 6.42 7.03
CA LEU A 26 0.23 5.34 7.77
C LEU A 26 0.71 4.21 6.84
N TYR A 27 -0.11 3.81 5.87
CA TYR A 27 0.29 2.76 4.92
C TYR A 27 1.54 3.16 4.13
N LEU A 28 1.59 4.42 3.67
CA LEU A 28 2.77 4.98 2.99
C LEU A 28 3.99 5.06 3.93
N MET A 29 3.78 5.33 5.22
CA MET A 29 4.85 5.31 6.24
C MET A 29 5.37 3.88 6.52
N VAL A 30 4.47 2.89 6.63
CA VAL A 30 4.81 1.50 6.98
C VAL A 30 5.57 0.79 5.87
N ILE A 31 5.20 1.03 4.61
CA ILE A 31 5.96 0.51 3.46
C ILE A 31 7.23 1.33 3.24
N LEU A 32 7.56 2.29 4.11
CA LEU A 32 8.72 3.18 4.01
C LEU A 32 8.82 3.91 2.65
N LEU A 33 7.71 4.01 1.93
CA LEU A 33 7.57 4.89 0.76
C LEU A 33 7.67 6.35 1.20
N TRP A 34 7.27 6.62 2.44
CA TRP A 34 7.29 7.96 3.02
C TRP A 34 7.58 7.93 4.53
N PRO A 35 8.83 7.65 4.95
CA PRO A 35 9.13 7.61 6.37
C PRO A 35 9.11 9.02 6.95
N PRO A 36 8.52 9.23 8.15
CA PRO A 36 8.48 10.52 8.84
C PRO A 36 9.85 10.93 9.44
N ILE A 37 10.88 10.13 9.19
CA ILE A 37 12.21 10.23 9.80
C ILE A 37 13.11 11.13 8.91
N SER A 38 14.28 11.49 9.41
CA SER A 38 15.27 12.34 8.73
C SER A 38 15.50 11.98 7.25
N PHE A 39 15.93 12.96 6.47
CA PHE A 39 16.28 12.81 5.05
C PHE A 39 17.20 11.60 4.80
N ALA A 40 18.15 11.35 5.71
CA ALA A 40 19.05 10.20 5.64
C ALA A 40 18.29 8.85 5.67
N VAL A 41 17.31 8.70 6.56
CA VAL A 41 16.54 7.45 6.68
C VAL A 41 15.60 7.26 5.48
N LYS A 42 14.99 8.33 4.97
CA LYS A 42 14.25 8.30 3.70
C LYS A 42 15.12 7.76 2.57
N THR A 43 16.31 8.35 2.41
CA THR A 43 17.26 7.98 1.35
C THR A 43 17.74 6.54 1.46
N ILE A 44 18.13 6.11 2.66
CA ILE A 44 18.58 4.72 2.90
C ILE A 44 17.46 3.73 2.60
N SER A 45 16.23 4.00 3.05
CA SER A 45 15.07 3.15 2.76
C SER A 45 14.82 3.02 1.26
N THR A 46 14.82 4.15 0.53
CA THR A 46 14.64 4.19 -0.92
C THR A 46 15.73 3.38 -1.63
N ILE A 47 17.00 3.50 -1.20
CA ILE A 47 18.12 2.72 -1.76
C ILE A 47 17.92 1.22 -1.54
N ILE A 48 17.54 0.79 -0.34
CA ILE A 48 17.29 -0.63 -0.04
C ILE A 48 16.17 -1.17 -0.93
N GLN A 49 15.06 -0.45 -1.03
CA GLN A 49 13.92 -0.87 -1.83
C GLN A 49 14.24 -0.91 -3.33
N ALA A 50 14.91 0.11 -3.85
CA ALA A 50 15.39 0.13 -5.23
C ALA A 50 16.32 -1.05 -5.51
N SER A 51 17.24 -1.35 -4.59
CA SER A 51 18.18 -2.48 -4.72
C SER A 51 17.46 -3.84 -4.82
N ILE A 52 16.45 -4.06 -3.97
CA ILE A 52 15.64 -5.29 -4.00
C ILE A 52 14.87 -5.38 -5.33
N LEU A 53 14.26 -4.28 -5.78
CA LEU A 53 13.51 -4.24 -7.04
C LEU A 53 14.41 -4.51 -8.25
N THR A 54 15.62 -3.93 -8.26
CA THR A 54 16.64 -4.19 -9.28
C THR A 54 17.08 -5.65 -9.27
N PHE A 55 17.33 -6.24 -8.09
CA PHE A 55 17.68 -7.66 -7.96
C PHE A 55 16.61 -8.57 -8.57
N VAL A 56 15.33 -8.35 -8.23
CA VAL A 56 14.21 -9.13 -8.78
C VAL A 56 14.11 -8.93 -10.30
N SER A 57 14.28 -7.70 -10.78
CA SER A 57 14.23 -7.39 -12.22
C SER A 57 15.33 -8.11 -13.00
N ILE A 58 16.55 -8.15 -12.48
CA ILE A 58 17.67 -8.90 -13.07
C ILE A 58 17.34 -10.40 -13.10
N GLY A 59 16.78 -10.95 -12.02
CA GLY A 59 16.35 -12.35 -11.96
C GLY A 59 15.32 -12.70 -13.03
N LEU A 60 14.33 -11.81 -13.27
CA LEU A 60 13.33 -11.99 -14.32
C LEU A 60 13.94 -11.91 -15.73
N ILE A 61 14.89 -11.01 -15.96
CA ILE A 61 15.61 -10.90 -17.24
C ILE A 61 16.40 -12.17 -17.53
N LEU A 62 17.16 -12.66 -16.54
CA LEU A 62 17.94 -13.90 -16.67
C LEU A 62 17.01 -15.09 -16.92
N HIS A 63 15.90 -15.18 -16.18
CA HIS A 63 14.91 -16.23 -16.38
C HIS A 63 14.30 -16.22 -17.79
N LEU A 64 13.99 -15.04 -18.33
CA LEU A 64 13.52 -14.89 -19.70
C LEU A 64 14.60 -15.28 -20.72
N ASN A 65 15.84 -14.87 -20.48
CA ASN A 65 16.96 -15.17 -21.37
C ASN A 65 17.26 -16.68 -21.41
N ASP A 66 17.29 -17.36 -20.27
CA ASP A 66 17.60 -18.80 -20.20
C ASP A 66 16.50 -19.67 -20.80
N ASN A 67 15.27 -19.14 -20.93
CA ASN A 67 14.10 -19.87 -21.42
C ASN A 67 13.54 -19.30 -22.73
N THR A 68 14.27 -18.42 -23.43
CA THR A 68 13.74 -17.73 -24.63
C THR A 68 13.29 -18.69 -25.73
N ASN A 69 13.96 -19.83 -25.88
CA ASN A 69 13.62 -20.84 -26.89
C ASN A 69 12.54 -21.84 -26.43
N ASN A 70 12.27 -21.90 -25.12
CA ASN A 70 11.34 -22.85 -24.52
C ASN A 70 10.00 -22.20 -24.14
N PHE A 71 9.96 -20.88 -23.96
CA PHE A 71 8.73 -20.18 -23.61
C PHE A 71 7.78 -20.05 -24.78
N GLY A 72 6.52 -20.42 -24.52
CA GLY A 72 5.42 -19.98 -25.36
C GLY A 72 5.21 -18.47 -25.22
N PHE A 73 4.54 -17.85 -26.20
CA PHE A 73 4.24 -16.42 -26.20
C PHE A 73 3.57 -15.94 -24.90
N GLY A 74 2.65 -16.73 -24.33
CA GLY A 74 1.93 -16.38 -23.10
C GLY A 74 2.83 -16.33 -21.85
N GLU A 75 3.81 -17.21 -21.76
CA GLU A 75 4.74 -17.26 -20.61
C GLU A 75 5.74 -16.11 -20.68
N ALA A 76 6.30 -15.86 -21.87
CA ALA A 76 7.16 -14.71 -22.11
C ALA A 76 6.42 -13.39 -21.85
N ALA A 77 5.17 -13.25 -22.30
CA ALA A 77 4.34 -12.08 -22.04
C ALA A 77 4.08 -11.88 -20.54
N ASN A 78 3.84 -12.96 -19.78
CA ASN A 78 3.63 -12.88 -18.34
C ASN A 78 4.89 -12.39 -17.61
N VAL A 79 6.07 -12.90 -17.97
CA VAL A 79 7.35 -12.45 -17.40
C VAL A 79 7.61 -10.98 -17.73
N MET A 80 7.34 -10.54 -18.98
CA MET A 80 7.45 -9.13 -19.36
C MET A 80 6.47 -8.23 -18.61
N CYS A 81 5.23 -8.68 -18.39
CA CYS A 81 4.25 -7.96 -17.56
C CYS A 81 4.74 -7.79 -16.13
N MET A 82 5.29 -8.85 -15.53
CA MET A 82 5.89 -8.79 -14.19
C MET A 82 7.05 -7.78 -14.16
N MET A 83 7.95 -7.80 -15.15
CA MET A 83 9.03 -6.83 -15.26
C MET A 83 8.52 -5.38 -15.34
N MET A 84 7.47 -5.12 -16.14
CA MET A 84 6.86 -3.79 -16.24
C MET A 84 6.29 -3.31 -14.90
N ILE A 85 5.66 -4.20 -14.12
CA ILE A 85 5.16 -3.88 -12.79
C ILE A 85 6.30 -3.44 -11.86
N TYR A 86 7.44 -4.14 -11.89
CA TYR A 86 8.60 -3.78 -11.07
C TYR A 86 9.21 -2.44 -11.50
N ILE A 87 9.36 -2.18 -12.81
CA ILE A 87 9.86 -0.90 -13.33
C ILE A 87 8.94 0.26 -12.93
N MET A 88 7.62 0.10 -13.10
CA MET A 88 6.64 1.11 -12.67
C MET A 88 6.69 1.36 -11.16
N SER A 89 6.92 0.32 -10.36
CA SER A 89 7.03 0.43 -8.90
C SER A 89 8.28 1.20 -8.50
N THR A 90 9.43 0.93 -9.13
CA THR A 90 10.68 1.67 -8.92
C THR A 90 10.52 3.13 -9.29
N TYR A 91 9.90 3.43 -10.44
CA TYR A 91 9.64 4.81 -10.86
C TYR A 91 8.76 5.57 -9.84
N LYS A 92 7.64 4.97 -9.42
CA LYS A 92 6.76 5.56 -8.40
C LYS A 92 7.50 5.85 -7.10
N LEU A 93 8.37 4.94 -6.68
CA LEU A 93 9.15 5.07 -5.46
C LEU A 93 10.12 6.26 -5.53
N ILE A 94 10.81 6.46 -6.67
CA ILE A 94 11.68 7.63 -6.90
C ILE A 94 10.87 8.92 -6.89
N VAL A 95 9.72 8.93 -7.59
CA VAL A 95 8.83 10.11 -7.64
C VAL A 95 8.33 10.48 -6.25
N VAL A 96 7.86 9.51 -5.46
CA VAL A 96 7.39 9.75 -4.10
C VAL A 96 8.52 10.27 -3.21
N TRP A 97 9.74 9.75 -3.36
CA TRP A 97 10.89 10.29 -2.62
C TRP A 97 11.18 11.75 -2.99
N TYR A 98 11.28 12.05 -4.30
CA TYR A 98 11.56 13.40 -4.80
C TYR A 98 10.48 14.40 -4.43
N LYS A 99 9.21 13.98 -4.46
CA LYS A 99 8.03 14.82 -4.17
C LYS A 99 7.50 14.65 -2.75
N SER A 100 8.28 14.08 -1.83
CA SER A 100 7.76 13.69 -0.51
C SER A 100 7.29 14.87 0.34
N ASP A 101 7.91 16.05 0.18
CA ASP A 101 7.53 17.26 0.92
C ASP A 101 6.29 17.92 0.31
N GLU A 102 6.21 18.02 -1.03
CA GLU A 102 5.00 18.51 -1.73
C GLU A 102 3.78 17.61 -1.45
N LEU A 103 3.97 16.28 -1.41
CA LEU A 103 2.93 15.33 -0.99
C LEU A 103 2.50 15.58 0.46
N LYS A 104 3.41 15.98 1.36
CA LYS A 104 3.08 16.33 2.74
C LYS A 104 2.10 17.47 2.81
N ASP A 105 2.36 18.50 2.03
CA ASP A 105 1.56 19.71 2.01
C ASP A 105 0.19 19.43 1.41
N VAL A 106 0.12 18.67 0.31
CA VAL A 106 -1.15 18.22 -0.27
C VAL A 106 -1.96 17.40 0.73
N PHE A 107 -1.35 16.45 1.45
CA PHE A 107 -2.05 15.66 2.47
C PHE A 107 -2.56 16.52 3.63
N ASN A 108 -1.79 17.52 4.05
CA ASN A 108 -2.23 18.46 5.08
C ASN A 108 -3.42 19.27 4.60
N ILE A 109 -3.35 19.87 3.40
CA ILE A 109 -4.44 20.63 2.78
C ILE A 109 -5.71 19.77 2.67
N ILE A 110 -5.60 18.50 2.25
CA ILE A 110 -6.77 17.61 2.18
C ILE A 110 -7.38 17.38 3.57
N LEU A 111 -6.54 17.22 4.60
CA LEU A 111 -7.00 16.99 5.97
C LEU A 111 -7.61 18.24 6.64
N THR A 112 -7.17 19.44 6.25
CA THR A 112 -7.52 20.70 6.93
C THR A 112 -8.48 21.58 6.15
N GLU A 113 -8.34 21.66 4.83
CA GLU A 113 -9.00 22.67 3.99
C GLU A 113 -9.96 22.07 2.95
N PHE A 114 -9.59 20.94 2.33
CA PHE A 114 -10.35 20.43 1.20
C PHE A 114 -11.57 19.60 1.59
N TRP A 115 -11.57 18.96 2.77
CA TRP A 115 -12.70 18.11 3.17
C TRP A 115 -13.81 18.98 3.78
N PRO A 116 -14.93 19.23 3.07
CA PRO A 116 -15.97 20.11 3.56
C PRO A 116 -16.84 19.31 4.53
N TYR A 117 -16.57 19.50 5.82
CA TYR A 117 -17.36 18.95 6.92
C TYR A 117 -18.84 19.32 6.84
N ASP A 118 -19.14 20.45 6.22
CA ASP A 118 -20.50 20.98 6.06
C ASP A 118 -21.34 20.30 4.95
N LEU A 119 -20.77 19.39 4.15
CA LEU A 119 -21.48 18.75 3.03
C LEU A 119 -21.88 17.28 3.27
N MET A 120 -21.53 16.71 4.44
CA MET A 120 -21.88 15.33 4.77
C MET A 120 -23.21 15.26 5.54
N ASN A 121 -24.30 14.99 4.83
CA ASN A 121 -25.59 14.62 5.40
C ASN A 121 -25.46 13.34 6.27
N GLY A 122 -26.38 13.11 7.20
CA GLY A 122 -26.34 11.95 8.11
C GLY A 122 -26.23 10.57 7.40
N GLU A 123 -26.77 10.47 6.18
CA GLU A 123 -26.72 9.27 5.35
C GLU A 123 -25.33 9.03 4.72
N SER A 124 -24.67 10.08 4.21
CA SER A 124 -23.29 10.00 3.69
C SER A 124 -22.27 9.64 4.78
N ASN A 125 -22.51 10.05 6.02
CA ASN A 125 -21.63 9.67 7.14
C ASN A 125 -21.74 8.17 7.45
N LYS A 126 -22.95 7.60 7.36
CA LYS A 126 -23.18 6.15 7.51
C LYS A 126 -22.49 5.34 6.41
N GLN A 127 -22.59 5.76 5.15
CA GLN A 127 -21.90 5.11 4.03
C GLN A 127 -20.38 5.18 4.18
N THR A 128 -19.84 6.34 4.59
CA THR A 128 -18.39 6.50 4.86
C THR A 128 -17.91 5.55 5.97
N LYS A 129 -18.71 5.37 7.02
CA LYS A 129 -18.41 4.42 8.11
C LYS A 129 -18.40 2.98 7.62
N GLU A 130 -19.36 2.59 6.78
CA GLU A 130 -19.41 1.25 6.18
C GLU A 130 -18.19 0.99 5.28
N MET A 131 -17.82 1.96 4.44
CA MET A 131 -16.62 1.92 3.59
C MET A 131 -15.33 1.76 4.42
N TYR A 132 -15.20 2.54 5.50
CA TYR A 132 -14.07 2.46 6.42
C TYR A 132 -13.96 1.07 7.09
N ASN A 133 -15.10 0.49 7.50
CA ASN A 133 -15.14 -0.84 8.08
C ASN A 133 -14.76 -1.92 7.06
N LEU A 134 -15.26 -1.85 5.84
CA LEU A 134 -14.90 -2.76 4.76
C LEU A 134 -13.39 -2.73 4.48
N MET A 135 -12.82 -1.52 4.34
CA MET A 135 -11.39 -1.38 4.11
C MET A 135 -10.55 -1.95 5.26
N ASN A 136 -10.98 -1.75 6.51
CA ASN A 136 -10.31 -2.37 7.66
C ASN A 136 -10.39 -3.90 7.62
N THR A 137 -11.54 -4.47 7.25
CA THR A 137 -11.69 -5.93 7.10
C THR A 137 -10.75 -6.47 6.02
N ILE A 138 -10.65 -5.79 4.88
CA ILE A 138 -9.74 -6.16 3.80
C ILE A 138 -8.28 -6.11 4.28
N LYS A 139 -7.87 -5.01 4.93
CA LYS A 139 -6.51 -4.89 5.51
C LYS A 139 -6.20 -6.03 6.49
N TRP A 140 -7.15 -6.42 7.34
CA TRP A 140 -7.00 -7.55 8.25
C TRP A 140 -6.96 -8.90 7.54
N ALA A 141 -7.69 -9.08 6.45
CA ALA A 141 -7.58 -10.29 5.63
C ALA A 141 -6.17 -10.45 5.04
N PHE A 142 -5.54 -9.36 4.61
CA PHE A 142 -4.17 -9.39 4.10
C PHE A 142 -3.09 -9.57 5.20
N ILE A 143 -3.27 -8.98 6.38
CA ILE A 143 -2.30 -9.07 7.49
C ILE A 143 -2.48 -10.36 8.32
N GLY A 144 -3.72 -10.80 8.53
CA GLY A 144 -4.09 -11.96 9.37
C GLY A 144 -4.43 -13.24 8.60
N GLY A 145 -4.60 -13.17 7.27
CA GLY A 145 -5.00 -14.30 6.43
C GLY A 145 -4.05 -15.49 6.42
N SER A 146 -2.79 -15.32 6.82
CA SER A 146 -1.82 -16.42 6.89
C SER A 146 -2.22 -17.52 7.90
N LYS A 147 -2.92 -17.16 8.99
CA LYS A 147 -3.34 -18.14 10.01
C LYS A 147 -4.69 -18.78 9.73
N HIS A 148 -5.63 -18.04 9.13
CA HIS A 148 -6.97 -18.57 8.84
C HIS A 148 -7.01 -19.41 7.56
N PHE A 149 -6.22 -19.06 6.55
CA PHE A 149 -6.16 -19.81 5.28
C PHE A 149 -5.49 -21.19 5.45
N ARG A 150 -4.53 -21.31 6.39
CA ARG A 150 -3.89 -22.59 6.74
C ARG A 150 -4.87 -23.56 7.43
N LYS A 151 -5.81 -23.03 8.22
CA LYS A 151 -6.81 -23.84 8.91
C LYS A 151 -7.92 -24.31 7.97
N SER A 152 -8.31 -23.50 6.98
CA SER A 152 -9.26 -23.92 5.94
C SER A 152 -8.67 -24.95 4.97
N LEU A 153 -7.37 -24.86 4.64
CA LEU A 153 -6.68 -25.88 3.82
C LEU A 153 -6.50 -27.22 4.56
N LEU A 154 -6.23 -27.20 5.87
CA LEU A 154 -6.16 -28.41 6.68
C LEU A 154 -7.53 -29.08 6.87
N LEU A 155 -8.62 -28.31 6.89
CA LEU A 155 -9.98 -28.87 6.96
C LEU A 155 -10.50 -29.36 5.60
N ALA A 156 -9.95 -28.86 4.49
CA ALA A 156 -10.29 -29.30 3.13
C ALA A 156 -9.56 -30.59 2.71
N ASN A 157 -8.43 -30.93 3.35
CA ASN A 157 -7.64 -32.14 3.07
C ASN A 157 -7.93 -33.33 4.02
N VAL A 158 -9.00 -33.27 4.83
CA VAL A 158 -9.46 -34.37 5.69
C VAL A 158 -10.79 -34.93 5.18
N LYS A 159 -10.89 -35.10 3.85
CA LYS A 159 -11.91 -35.93 3.21
C LYS A 159 -11.27 -36.88 2.23
#